data_AF-A0AA39KK61-F1
#
_entry.id   AF-A0AA39KK61-F1
#
_cell.length_a   1.000
_cell.length_b   1.000
_cell.length_c   1.000
_cell.angle_alpha   90.00
_cell.angle_beta   90.00
_cell.angle_gamma   90.00
#
_symmetry.space_group_name_H-M   'P 1'
#
loop_
_entity.id
_entity.type
_entity.pdbx_description
1 polymer ?
#
loop_
_entity_poly.entity_id
_entity_poly.type
_entity_poly.pdbx_seq_one_letter_code
_entity_poly.pdbx_strand_id
1 'polypeptide(L)'
;MIMISRMHLFQRGQCPFYLFTSIEKCWNIQKQSLRDNCTTSKLKALEYLHNRSLLHVKGKESLDFLQGLITNDMRHFEDGIANIYTLFLNIKGRVLYDSIIYKGLDDDTFYIECDNKIINDLENYLKRYRIRRKIDIESLSEKMKVWAVFDSSLTSHNVISKQETTKTTLEGQIFPCGILNNKSNKLIDDIIIYEDPRIRKFSLRILSHANVTEDKIIKNLNSGVLIDDKKLNNYREFRYKLGIGEGIEDLPPGKALPLEINCDYLHGVSFHKGCYIGQELTARTHHTGVVRKRLMPLIFNEKLEKNFNYDENIVNEGGKIVGKFRGVVGNYGLGLMRVTESMNSESLSTLNYSLKIVKPCWGEAGGSSKIISNDSENAGGKSNLKSETETKRDLGGTFRCEFCSLVEHYHYKGLKPPFARDILFNENCYIMKDPFSLPNKGEVLILGGDCSICNKSVCLDCSIFYTKRFCQECVAKNIDNLPSQLKNKMKHFITKAEL
;
A
#
# COMPACT_ATOMS: atom_id res chain seq x y z
N MET A 1 -36.23 -4.55 8.70
CA MET A 1 -35.35 -4.54 7.52
C MET A 1 -34.01 -3.98 7.99
N ILE A 2 -33.12 -4.85 8.45
CA ILE A 2 -31.97 -4.48 9.28
C ILE A 2 -30.79 -4.17 8.36
N MET A 3 -30.32 -2.92 8.37
CA MET A 3 -29.03 -2.53 7.80
C MET A 3 -27.93 -3.07 8.69
N ILE A 4 -27.20 -4.08 8.22
CA ILE A 4 -25.94 -4.51 8.83
C ILE A 4 -24.86 -3.56 8.32
N SER A 5 -24.49 -2.58 9.16
CA SER A 5 -23.41 -1.64 8.86
C SER A 5 -22.05 -2.35 8.89
N ARG A 6 -21.38 -2.40 7.72
CA ARG A 6 -19.94 -2.62 7.62
C ARG A 6 -19.23 -1.41 8.23
N MET A 7 -18.75 -1.52 9.48
CA MET A 7 -17.93 -0.47 10.09
C MET A 7 -16.45 -0.89 10.17
N HIS A 8 -15.64 -0.10 9.47
CA HIS A 8 -14.20 0.02 9.63
C HIS A 8 -13.87 0.55 11.03
N LEU A 9 -13.10 -0.21 11.81
CA LEU A 9 -12.49 0.27 13.05
C LEU A 9 -11.04 0.71 12.74
N PHE A 10 -10.81 2.02 12.75
CA PHE A 10 -9.50 2.62 13.02
C PHE A 10 -9.70 3.75 14.04
N GLN A 11 -8.89 3.75 15.11
CA GLN A 11 -8.32 5.00 15.61
C GLN A 11 -7.15 4.75 16.56
N ARG A 12 -6.09 5.49 16.26
CA ARG A 12 -4.84 5.70 16.99
C ARG A 12 -5.08 6.26 18.39
N GLY A 13 -4.22 5.87 19.33
CA GLY A 13 -4.06 6.54 20.62
C GLY A 13 -2.72 7.28 20.77
N GLN A 14 -2.73 8.44 21.43
CA GLN A 14 -1.63 9.05 22.18
C GLN A 14 -1.97 8.99 23.68
N CYS A 15 -1.08 8.42 24.49
CA CYS A 15 -1.11 8.51 25.96
C CYS A 15 -0.78 9.92 26.49
N PRO A 16 -1.20 10.20 27.73
CA PRO A 16 -0.31 10.84 28.71
C PRO A 16 -0.18 10.05 30.03
N PHE A 17 1.08 9.74 30.40
CA PHE A 17 1.75 9.81 31.72
C PHE A 17 0.90 10.12 32.99
N TYR A 18 1.03 9.54 34.20
CA TYR A 18 2.09 8.91 35.05
C TYR A 18 1.40 7.88 36.00
N LEU A 19 1.99 6.81 36.58
CA LEU A 19 3.12 6.75 37.51
C LEU A 19 3.74 5.34 37.59
N PHE A 20 5.08 5.31 37.57
CA PHE A 20 6.02 4.47 38.30
C PHE A 20 5.57 3.08 38.80
N THR A 21 6.10 2.02 38.17
CA THR A 21 7.24 1.23 38.70
C THR A 21 7.61 0.14 37.70
N SER A 22 8.83 0.21 37.15
CA SER A 22 9.61 -0.84 36.43
C SER A 22 10.24 -0.34 35.11
N ILE A 23 10.94 0.80 35.17
CA ILE A 23 11.56 1.45 34.00
C ILE A 23 12.85 0.74 33.51
N GLU A 24 13.49 -0.13 34.30
CA GLU A 24 14.72 -0.79 33.84
C GLU A 24 14.50 -2.07 33.01
N LYS A 25 13.41 -2.83 33.22
CA LYS A 25 13.15 -4.07 32.48
C LYS A 25 12.55 -3.84 31.08
N CYS A 26 11.74 -2.79 30.89
CA CYS A 26 11.20 -2.44 29.56
C CYS A 26 12.23 -1.76 28.65
N TRP A 27 13.23 -1.06 29.23
CA TRP A 27 14.27 -0.41 28.42
C TRP A 27 15.15 -1.42 27.68
N ASN A 28 15.45 -2.57 28.29
CA ASN A 28 16.26 -3.61 27.64
C ASN A 28 15.49 -4.39 26.57
N ILE A 29 14.16 -4.53 26.67
CA ILE A 29 13.33 -5.24 25.70
C ILE A 29 13.04 -4.37 24.45
N GLN A 30 12.87 -3.05 24.61
CA GLN A 30 12.73 -2.13 23.46
C GLN A 30 14.05 -1.84 22.73
N LYS A 31 15.21 -1.99 23.40
CA LYS A 31 16.52 -1.96 22.72
C LYS A 31 16.79 -3.21 21.87
N GLN A 32 16.14 -4.34 22.15
CA GLN A 32 16.28 -5.57 21.36
C GLN A 32 15.38 -5.59 20.12
N SER A 33 14.14 -5.09 20.20
CA SER A 33 13.23 -5.03 19.02
C SER A 33 13.64 -4.01 17.94
N LEU A 34 14.57 -3.09 18.23
CA LEU A 34 15.23 -2.22 17.24
C LEU A 34 16.65 -2.70 16.85
N ARG A 35 17.14 -3.77 17.46
CA ARG A 35 18.40 -4.44 17.08
C ARG A 35 18.19 -5.57 16.08
N ASP A 36 16.99 -6.15 16.00
CA ASP A 36 16.76 -7.34 15.16
C ASP A 36 16.31 -7.07 13.72
N ASN A 37 16.51 -5.84 13.22
CA ASN A 37 16.52 -5.57 11.76
C ASN A 37 17.82 -4.87 11.29
N CYS A 38 18.84 -4.79 12.15
CA CYS A 38 20.07 -4.09 11.87
C CYS A 38 21.29 -5.01 12.10
N THR A 39 21.45 -5.97 11.20
CA THR A 39 22.71 -6.75 11.06
C THR A 39 23.17 -6.82 9.60
N THR A 40 22.86 -5.79 8.82
CA THR A 40 23.64 -5.46 7.61
C THR A 40 23.43 -3.98 7.34
N SER A 41 24.44 -3.15 7.58
CA SER A 41 24.46 -1.74 7.18
C SER A 41 24.35 -1.68 5.65
N LYS A 42 23.13 -1.51 5.12
CA LYS A 42 22.91 -1.51 3.68
C LYS A 42 23.24 -0.15 3.09
N LEU A 43 24.15 -0.15 2.12
CA LEU A 43 24.51 1.01 1.33
C LEU A 43 23.26 1.49 0.56
N LYS A 44 22.86 2.75 0.80
CA LYS A 44 21.83 3.44 0.04
C LYS A 44 22.49 4.36 -0.99
N ALA A 45 21.74 4.71 -2.02
CA ALA A 45 22.11 5.71 -3.01
C ALA A 45 21.21 6.94 -2.84
N LEU A 46 21.75 8.13 -3.15
CA LEU A 46 21.01 9.39 -3.27
C LEU A 46 21.12 9.86 -4.71
N GLU A 47 19.99 10.20 -5.35
CA GLU A 47 19.99 10.65 -6.74
C GLU A 47 19.04 11.82 -6.95
N TYR A 48 19.53 12.85 -7.64
CA TYR A 48 18.69 13.93 -8.16
C TYR A 48 17.89 13.45 -9.36
N LEU A 49 16.56 13.49 -9.24
CA LEU A 49 15.65 13.07 -10.30
C LEU A 49 15.39 14.23 -11.26
N HIS A 50 16.35 14.48 -12.15
CA HIS A 50 16.29 15.57 -13.14
C HIS A 50 15.07 15.51 -14.07
N ASN A 51 14.45 14.33 -14.24
CA ASN A 51 13.25 14.09 -15.03
C ASN A 51 11.95 14.29 -14.24
N ARG A 52 12.00 14.68 -12.96
CA ARG A 52 10.84 14.93 -12.11
C ARG A 52 10.78 16.40 -11.69
N SER A 53 9.57 16.95 -11.71
CA SER A 53 9.30 18.33 -11.32
C SER A 53 8.05 18.40 -10.44
N LEU A 54 7.84 19.54 -9.79
CA LEU A 54 6.70 19.78 -8.90
C LEU A 54 5.78 20.88 -9.46
N LEU A 55 4.48 20.64 -9.40
CA LEU A 55 3.46 21.69 -9.40
C LEU A 55 3.02 21.98 -7.97
N HIS A 56 2.80 23.25 -7.68
CA HIS A 56 2.22 23.71 -6.44
C HIS A 56 0.75 24.05 -6.68
N VAL A 57 -0.13 23.51 -5.83
CA VAL A 57 -1.58 23.72 -5.86
C VAL A 57 -2.00 24.23 -4.49
N LYS A 58 -2.50 25.46 -4.42
CA LYS A 58 -2.86 26.13 -3.17
C LYS A 58 -4.26 26.74 -3.23
N GLY A 59 -5.04 26.56 -2.17
CA GLY A 59 -6.35 27.20 -1.99
C GLY A 59 -7.35 26.28 -1.31
N LYS A 60 -8.33 26.86 -0.62
CA LYS A 60 -9.27 26.14 0.26
C LYS A 60 -10.04 24.99 -0.40
N GLU A 61 -10.21 25.05 -1.71
CA GLU A 61 -10.92 24.04 -2.51
C GLU A 61 -9.98 22.98 -3.13
N SER A 62 -8.68 23.01 -2.84
CA SER A 62 -7.68 22.16 -3.50
C SER A 62 -7.89 20.67 -3.25
N LEU A 63 -8.31 20.30 -2.03
CA LEU A 63 -8.58 18.90 -1.67
C LEU A 63 -9.73 18.34 -2.54
N ASP A 64 -10.89 19.00 -2.52
CA ASP A 64 -12.07 18.61 -3.30
C ASP A 64 -11.82 18.69 -4.81
N PHE A 65 -11.04 19.67 -5.25
CA PHE A 65 -10.65 19.83 -6.65
C PHE A 65 -9.85 18.64 -7.15
N LEU A 66 -8.78 18.26 -6.44
CA LEU A 66 -7.95 17.12 -6.81
C LEU A 66 -8.70 15.80 -6.63
N GLN A 67 -9.62 15.72 -5.66
CA GLN A 67 -10.44 14.54 -5.42
C GLN A 67 -11.24 14.11 -6.67
N GLY A 68 -11.68 15.04 -7.52
CA GLY A 68 -12.40 14.70 -8.75
C GLY A 68 -11.51 14.34 -9.96
N LEU A 69 -10.20 14.58 -9.88
CA LEU A 69 -9.29 14.49 -11.03
C LEU A 69 -8.32 13.30 -10.97
N ILE A 70 -8.08 12.78 -9.78
CA ILE A 70 -7.08 11.75 -9.54
C ILE A 70 -7.71 10.39 -9.23
N THR A 71 -7.00 9.30 -9.49
CA THR A 71 -7.45 7.93 -9.20
C THR A 71 -7.46 7.58 -7.70
N ASN A 72 -6.67 8.24 -6.87
CA ASN A 72 -6.56 7.96 -5.44
C ASN A 72 -7.39 8.93 -4.56
N ASP A 73 -7.53 8.67 -3.26
CA ASP A 73 -8.39 9.43 -2.37
C ASP A 73 -7.64 10.54 -1.62
N MET A 74 -7.97 11.79 -1.88
CA MET A 74 -7.39 12.96 -1.21
C MET A 74 -7.78 13.02 0.27
N ARG A 75 -8.87 12.38 0.70
CA ARG A 75 -9.29 12.39 2.11
C ARG A 75 -8.30 11.69 3.03
N HIS A 76 -7.41 10.87 2.48
CA HIS A 76 -6.27 10.33 3.23
C HIS A 76 -5.43 11.45 3.90
N PHE A 77 -5.31 12.63 3.31
CA PHE A 77 -4.59 13.75 3.93
C PHE A 77 -5.26 14.31 5.20
N GLU A 78 -6.55 14.06 5.39
CA GLU A 78 -7.30 14.37 6.62
C GLU A 78 -6.97 13.36 7.73
N ASP A 79 -6.64 12.12 7.36
CA ASP A 79 -6.19 11.05 8.28
C ASP A 79 -4.71 11.19 8.71
N GLY A 80 -4.05 12.27 8.31
CA GLY A 80 -2.65 12.56 8.63
C GLY A 80 -1.63 11.88 7.71
N ILE A 81 -2.07 11.39 6.55
CA ILE A 81 -1.15 10.92 5.50
C ILE A 81 -0.33 12.09 4.96
N ALA A 82 0.95 11.89 4.71
CA ALA A 82 1.86 12.94 4.20
C ALA A 82 1.96 12.97 2.67
N ASN A 83 1.78 11.82 1.99
CA ASN A 83 1.81 11.72 0.54
C ASN A 83 1.02 10.50 0.01
N ILE A 84 0.64 10.54 -1.26
CA ILE A 84 -0.06 9.46 -1.97
C ILE A 84 0.46 9.32 -3.40
N TYR A 85 0.54 8.08 -3.90
CA TYR A 85 0.70 7.83 -5.33
C TYR A 85 -0.67 7.92 -6.02
N THR A 86 -0.72 8.47 -7.22
CA THR A 86 -1.96 8.60 -7.97
C THR A 86 -1.70 8.75 -9.47
N LEU A 87 -2.77 8.65 -10.25
CA LEU A 87 -2.76 8.84 -11.68
C LEU A 87 -3.78 9.91 -12.07
N PHE A 88 -3.50 10.63 -13.15
CA PHE A 88 -4.47 11.41 -13.90
C PHE A 88 -4.86 10.63 -15.14
N LEU A 89 -6.16 10.51 -15.39
CA LEU A 89 -6.67 9.76 -16.54
C LEU A 89 -7.30 10.68 -17.57
N ASN A 90 -7.39 10.17 -18.80
CA ASN A 90 -8.31 10.72 -19.78
C ASN A 90 -9.73 10.16 -19.57
N ILE A 91 -10.70 10.72 -20.29
CA ILE A 91 -12.11 10.28 -20.26
C ILE A 91 -12.31 8.82 -20.69
N LYS A 92 -11.34 8.21 -21.37
CA LYS A 92 -11.36 6.81 -21.79
C LYS A 92 -10.78 5.87 -20.72
N GLY A 93 -10.36 6.39 -19.56
CA GLY A 93 -9.76 5.62 -18.47
C GLY A 93 -8.31 5.18 -18.72
N ARG A 94 -7.60 5.82 -19.66
CA ARG A 94 -6.17 5.59 -19.89
C ARG A 94 -5.34 6.57 -19.09
N VAL A 95 -4.18 6.10 -18.61
CA VAL A 95 -3.24 6.91 -17.82
C VAL A 95 -2.67 8.03 -18.69
N LEU A 96 -2.80 9.27 -18.25
CA LEU A 96 -2.12 10.42 -18.82
C LEU A 96 -0.82 10.69 -18.07
N TYR A 97 -0.90 10.84 -16.75
CA TYR A 97 0.22 11.27 -15.92
C TYR A 97 0.27 10.44 -14.64
N ASP A 98 1.43 9.90 -14.31
CA ASP A 98 1.72 9.33 -13.00
C ASP A 98 2.25 10.41 -12.06
N SER A 99 1.72 10.45 -10.83
CA SER A 99 2.06 11.51 -9.89
C SER A 99 2.15 11.03 -8.46
N ILE A 100 3.00 11.70 -7.68
CA ILE A 100 2.97 11.62 -6.23
C ILE A 100 2.50 12.97 -5.71
N ILE A 101 1.45 12.97 -4.89
CA ILE A 101 0.95 14.17 -4.25
C ILE A 101 1.47 14.21 -2.82
N TYR A 102 2.01 15.35 -2.42
CA TYR A 102 2.52 15.63 -1.08
C TYR A 102 1.67 16.71 -0.42
N LYS A 103 1.40 16.57 0.88
CA LYS A 103 0.80 17.63 1.68
C LYS A 103 1.87 18.70 1.95
N GLY A 104 1.53 19.96 1.69
CA GLY A 104 2.36 21.10 2.05
C GLY A 104 2.43 21.31 3.57
N LEU A 105 3.29 22.24 3.98
CA LEU A 105 3.40 22.65 5.38
C LEU A 105 2.24 23.55 5.81
N ASP A 106 1.78 24.38 4.89
CA ASP A 106 0.57 25.18 5.04
C ASP A 106 -0.67 24.31 4.81
N ASP A 107 -1.76 24.62 5.51
CA ASP A 107 -3.06 24.08 5.16
C ASP A 107 -3.44 24.41 3.71
N ASP A 108 -4.27 23.57 3.11
CA ASP A 108 -4.79 23.74 1.74
C ASP A 108 -3.72 23.82 0.64
N THR A 109 -2.51 23.35 0.93
CA THR A 109 -1.36 23.37 0.02
C THR A 109 -0.93 21.95 -0.32
N PHE A 110 -0.73 21.68 -1.61
CA PHE A 110 -0.27 20.40 -2.11
C PHE A 110 0.83 20.57 -3.16
N TYR A 111 1.77 19.64 -3.19
CA TYR A 111 2.75 19.51 -4.26
C TYR A 111 2.45 18.27 -5.09
N ILE A 112 2.42 18.40 -6.40
CA ILE A 112 2.20 17.31 -7.34
C ILE A 112 3.50 17.05 -8.09
N GLU A 113 4.16 15.95 -7.80
CA GLU A 113 5.30 15.48 -8.57
C GLU A 113 4.84 14.82 -9.86
N CYS A 114 5.42 15.23 -10.97
CA CYS A 114 5.19 14.66 -12.29
C CYS A 114 6.48 14.60 -13.11
N ASP A 115 6.41 13.99 -14.28
CA ASP A 115 7.51 14.03 -15.25
C ASP A 115 7.70 15.48 -15.76
N ASN A 116 8.96 15.93 -15.81
CA ASN A 116 9.28 17.31 -16.19
C ASN A 116 8.86 17.65 -17.62
N LYS A 117 8.82 16.66 -18.53
CA LYS A 117 8.44 16.85 -19.94
C LYS A 117 6.95 17.16 -20.09
N ILE A 118 6.11 16.83 -19.10
CA ILE A 118 4.65 17.03 -19.14
C ILE A 118 4.13 18.04 -18.12
N ILE A 119 5.01 18.76 -17.41
CA ILE A 119 4.58 19.69 -16.36
C ILE A 119 3.60 20.76 -16.88
N ASN A 120 3.88 21.33 -18.06
CA ASN A 120 3.02 22.32 -18.69
C ASN A 120 1.67 21.71 -19.12
N ASP A 121 1.67 20.46 -19.60
CA ASP A 121 0.46 19.75 -19.98
C ASP A 121 -0.43 19.45 -18.76
N LEU A 122 0.18 19.01 -17.66
CA LEU A 122 -0.51 18.78 -16.40
C LEU A 122 -1.03 20.09 -15.80
N GLU A 123 -0.25 21.17 -15.84
CA GLU A 123 -0.70 22.49 -15.39
C GLU A 123 -1.91 22.98 -16.19
N ASN A 124 -1.86 22.86 -17.52
CA ASN A 124 -2.97 23.20 -18.41
C ASN A 124 -4.18 22.30 -18.21
N TYR A 125 -3.96 21.00 -17.96
CA TYR A 125 -5.01 20.04 -17.61
C TYR A 125 -5.73 20.50 -16.34
N LEU A 126 -4.99 20.81 -15.26
CA LEU A 126 -5.59 21.26 -14.01
C LEU A 126 -6.31 22.61 -14.20
N LYS A 127 -5.69 23.58 -14.89
CA LYS A 127 -6.29 24.89 -15.18
C LYS A 127 -7.63 24.79 -15.92
N ARG A 128 -7.79 23.80 -16.80
CA ARG A 128 -9.06 23.52 -17.49
C ARG A 128 -10.19 23.15 -16.53
N TYR A 129 -9.91 22.37 -15.50
CA TYR A 129 -10.91 21.93 -14.52
C TYR A 129 -11.08 22.89 -13.33
N ARG A 130 -10.15 23.83 -13.15
CA ARG A 130 -10.13 24.82 -12.06
C ARG A 130 -11.21 25.91 -12.17
N ILE A 131 -12.00 25.94 -13.25
CA ILE A 131 -12.94 27.04 -13.56
C ILE A 131 -13.77 27.45 -12.33
N ARG A 132 -13.78 28.76 -12.02
CA ARG A 132 -14.48 29.40 -10.88
C ARG A 132 -14.01 28.99 -9.48
N ARG A 133 -12.99 28.14 -9.34
CA ARG A 133 -12.40 27.80 -8.04
C ARG A 133 -11.27 28.76 -7.68
N LYS A 134 -11.18 29.14 -6.40
CA LYS A 134 -10.10 29.99 -5.87
C LYS A 134 -8.88 29.13 -5.53
N ILE A 135 -8.25 28.60 -6.57
CA ILE A 135 -7.06 27.74 -6.47
C ILE A 135 -5.98 28.36 -7.35
N ASP A 136 -4.78 28.47 -6.79
CA ASP A 136 -3.57 28.88 -7.47
C ASP A 136 -2.77 27.64 -7.86
N ILE A 137 -2.28 27.63 -9.10
CA ILE A 137 -1.52 26.51 -9.67
C ILE A 137 -0.28 27.11 -10.33
N GLU A 138 0.90 26.73 -9.83
CA GLU A 138 2.19 27.21 -10.36
C GLU A 138 3.20 26.07 -10.50
N SER A 139 4.11 26.20 -11.46
CA SER A 139 5.25 25.32 -11.61
C SER A 139 6.39 25.71 -10.67
N LEU A 140 6.99 24.71 -10.02
CA LEU A 140 8.16 24.88 -9.15
C LEU A 140 9.45 24.28 -9.75
N SER A 141 9.49 23.97 -11.05
CA SER A 141 10.64 23.32 -11.70
C SER A 141 12.00 23.99 -11.43
N GLU A 142 12.03 25.31 -11.32
CA GLU A 142 13.27 26.06 -11.07
C GLU A 142 13.53 26.32 -9.58
N LYS A 143 12.50 26.22 -8.74
CA LYS A 143 12.54 26.54 -7.32
C LYS A 143 12.82 25.31 -6.46
N MET A 144 12.38 24.13 -6.90
CA MET A 144 12.44 22.90 -6.13
C MET A 144 13.04 21.75 -6.95
N LYS A 145 13.76 20.87 -6.27
CA LYS A 145 14.36 19.64 -6.79
C LYS A 145 13.74 18.43 -6.10
N VAL A 146 13.60 17.35 -6.86
CA VAL A 146 13.13 16.05 -6.35
C VAL A 146 14.30 15.08 -6.32
N TRP A 147 14.50 14.41 -5.20
CA TRP A 147 15.54 13.40 -5.03
C TRP A 147 14.95 12.08 -4.56
N ALA A 148 15.66 10.99 -4.84
CA ALA A 148 15.38 9.67 -4.31
C ALA A 148 16.52 9.18 -3.43
N VAL A 149 16.17 8.60 -2.28
CA VAL A 149 17.08 7.70 -1.55
C VAL A 149 16.57 6.28 -1.74
N PHE A 150 17.44 5.34 -2.10
CA PHE A 150 17.04 3.96 -2.38
C PHE A 150 18.13 2.95 -2.07
N ASP A 151 17.72 1.69 -1.85
CA ASP A 151 18.66 0.59 -1.59
C ASP A 151 19.30 0.13 -2.90
N SER A 152 20.55 0.56 -3.15
CA SER A 152 21.29 0.23 -4.38
C SER A 152 21.76 -1.23 -4.43
N SER A 153 21.65 -1.96 -3.30
CA SER A 153 22.02 -3.36 -3.16
C SER A 153 20.85 -4.33 -3.43
N LEU A 154 19.64 -3.79 -3.63
CA LEU A 154 18.46 -4.60 -3.84
C LEU A 154 18.53 -5.33 -5.19
N THR A 155 18.64 -6.65 -5.14
CA THR A 155 18.50 -7.53 -6.30
C THR A 155 17.14 -8.24 -6.23
N SER A 156 16.52 -8.53 -7.38
CA SER A 156 15.22 -9.22 -7.43
C SER A 156 15.25 -10.57 -6.69
N HIS A 157 16.41 -11.23 -6.60
CA HIS A 157 16.62 -12.49 -5.87
C HIS A 157 16.67 -12.32 -4.33
N ASN A 158 17.26 -11.24 -3.81
CA ASN A 158 17.37 -11.00 -2.36
C ASN A 158 16.05 -10.58 -1.70
N VAL A 159 15.02 -10.24 -2.49
CA VAL A 159 13.68 -9.95 -1.95
C VAL A 159 12.86 -11.22 -1.76
N ILE A 160 13.06 -12.23 -2.63
CA ILE A 160 12.30 -13.49 -2.60
C ILE A 160 12.66 -14.32 -1.36
N SER A 161 13.93 -14.35 -0.94
CA SER A 161 14.40 -15.12 0.21
C SER A 161 14.01 -14.53 1.58
N LYS A 162 13.45 -13.32 1.64
CA LYS A 162 13.08 -12.63 2.89
C LYS A 162 11.56 -12.55 3.12
N GLN A 163 10.75 -13.23 2.30
CA GLN A 163 9.29 -13.23 2.42
C GLN A 163 8.69 -14.43 3.15
N GLU A 164 9.50 -15.37 3.63
CA GLU A 164 8.99 -16.37 4.57
C GLU A 164 8.78 -15.72 5.94
N THR A 165 7.49 -15.41 6.19
CA THR A 165 6.83 -14.94 7.43
C THR A 165 6.18 -13.56 7.30
N THR A 166 5.21 -13.41 6.38
CA THR A 166 3.94 -12.67 6.60
C THR A 166 3.15 -12.61 5.29
N LYS A 167 2.21 -13.56 5.12
CA LYS A 167 1.19 -13.47 4.08
C LYS A 167 0.20 -12.36 4.48
N THR A 168 0.37 -11.16 3.93
CA THR A 168 -0.67 -10.12 3.97
C THR A 168 -1.46 -10.17 2.67
N THR A 169 -2.66 -10.73 2.75
CA THR A 169 -3.72 -10.67 1.74
C THR A 169 -4.15 -9.21 1.58
N LEU A 170 -3.86 -8.62 0.43
CA LEU A 170 -4.08 -7.21 0.11
C LEU A 170 -5.39 -7.03 -0.65
N GLU A 171 -6.51 -6.97 0.07
CA GLU A 171 -7.72 -6.30 -0.44
C GLU A 171 -8.26 -5.36 0.65
N GLY A 172 -8.37 -4.08 0.30
CA GLY A 172 -9.23 -3.13 1.02
C GLY A 172 -8.70 -2.45 2.29
N GLN A 173 -7.43 -2.62 2.69
CA GLN A 173 -6.91 -1.90 3.85
C GLN A 173 -6.25 -0.57 3.45
N ILE A 174 -6.90 0.52 3.85
CA ILE A 174 -6.31 1.85 3.99
C ILE A 174 -5.13 1.70 4.94
N PHE A 175 -3.91 1.66 4.41
CA PHE A 175 -2.72 1.63 5.24
C PHE A 175 -2.49 3.04 5.81
N PRO A 176 -2.37 3.21 7.13
CA PRO A 176 -1.98 4.48 7.72
C PRO A 176 -0.57 4.83 7.24
N CYS A 177 -0.44 5.73 6.28
CA CYS A 177 0.83 6.33 5.88
C CYS A 177 1.32 7.26 7.01
N GLY A 178 2.64 7.32 7.18
CA GLY A 178 3.34 8.35 7.93
C GLY A 178 3.04 8.41 9.43
N ILE A 179 3.98 7.96 10.25
CA ILE A 179 4.17 8.60 11.55
C ILE A 179 4.77 9.97 11.23
N LEU A 180 3.92 11.00 11.13
CA LEU A 180 4.35 12.35 11.46
C LEU A 180 4.78 12.28 12.93
N ASN A 181 6.09 12.33 13.16
CA ASN A 181 6.62 12.35 14.50
C ASN A 181 6.25 13.72 15.10
N ASN A 182 5.12 13.79 15.80
CA ASN A 182 4.55 14.99 16.44
C ASN A 182 5.43 15.58 17.57
N LYS A 183 6.75 15.47 17.50
CA LYS A 183 7.70 16.11 18.42
C LYS A 183 8.85 16.86 17.75
N SER A 184 8.94 16.86 16.42
CA SER A 184 9.86 17.75 15.71
C SER A 184 9.42 17.94 14.26
N ASN A 185 8.42 18.81 14.03
CA ASN A 185 8.39 19.61 12.80
C ASN A 185 9.58 20.58 12.83
N LYS A 186 10.81 20.05 12.88
CA LYS A 186 11.96 20.83 12.48
C LYS A 186 11.96 20.73 10.96
N LEU A 187 11.43 21.79 10.34
CA LEU A 187 11.96 22.26 9.08
C LEU A 187 13.47 22.34 9.27
N ILE A 188 14.21 21.36 8.80
CA ILE A 188 15.65 21.51 8.71
C ILE A 188 15.88 22.08 7.31
N ASP A 189 15.98 23.40 7.25
CA ASP A 189 16.53 24.17 6.13
C ASP A 189 16.12 23.71 4.71
N ASP A 190 14.93 24.09 4.24
CA ASP A 190 14.53 23.98 2.83
C ASP A 190 14.45 22.54 2.27
N ILE A 191 14.35 21.52 3.13
CA ILE A 191 14.27 20.10 2.76
C ILE A 191 13.05 19.44 3.42
N ILE A 192 12.31 18.65 2.64
CA ILE A 192 11.18 17.83 3.11
C ILE A 192 11.38 16.39 2.67
N ILE A 193 11.29 15.44 3.61
CA ILE A 193 11.55 14.02 3.37
C ILE A 193 10.27 13.22 3.56
N TYR A 194 9.99 12.33 2.62
CA TYR A 194 8.84 11.44 2.63
C TYR A 194 9.26 10.00 2.33
N GLU A 195 8.50 9.02 2.82
CA GLU A 195 8.58 7.66 2.29
C GLU A 195 7.99 7.62 0.88
N ASP A 196 8.55 6.82 -0.03
CA ASP A 196 7.92 6.60 -1.33
C ASP A 196 6.58 5.86 -1.13
N PRO A 197 5.43 6.44 -1.51
CA PRO A 197 4.13 5.87 -1.23
C PRO A 197 3.86 4.55 -1.95
N ARG A 198 4.66 4.24 -3.00
CA ARG A 198 4.57 3.00 -3.78
C ARG A 198 5.33 1.86 -3.10
N ILE A 199 6.47 2.16 -2.49
CA ILE A 199 7.44 1.18 -1.95
C ILE A 199 8.15 1.69 -0.68
N ARG A 200 7.37 1.98 0.37
CA ARG A 200 7.83 2.62 1.63
C ARG A 200 9.11 2.04 2.24
N LYS A 201 9.25 0.70 2.21
CA LYS A 201 10.41 0.00 2.80
C LYS A 201 11.72 0.18 2.03
N PHE A 202 11.66 0.57 0.76
CA PHE A 202 12.80 0.50 -0.15
C PHE A 202 13.26 1.86 -0.70
N SER A 203 12.44 2.91 -0.60
CA SER A 203 12.78 4.23 -1.12
C SER A 203 12.16 5.38 -0.32
N LEU A 204 12.88 6.50 -0.28
CA LEU A 204 12.42 7.80 0.20
C LEU A 204 12.40 8.80 -0.96
N ARG A 205 11.52 9.79 -0.84
CA ARG A 205 11.42 10.98 -1.70
C ARG A 205 11.84 12.21 -0.91
N ILE A 206 12.67 13.06 -1.50
CA ILE A 206 13.11 14.30 -0.87
C ILE A 206 12.77 15.46 -1.79
N LEU A 207 12.07 16.45 -1.26
CA LEU A 207 11.82 17.72 -1.93
C LEU A 207 12.76 18.75 -1.31
N SER A 208 13.60 19.41 -2.10
CA SER A 208 14.50 20.45 -1.61
C SER A 208 14.39 21.70 -2.44
N HIS A 209 14.66 22.87 -1.86
CA HIS A 209 14.83 24.08 -2.67
C HIS A 209 16.06 23.96 -3.59
N ALA A 210 16.06 24.66 -4.72
CA ALA A 210 17.06 24.48 -5.79
C ALA A 210 18.49 24.86 -5.35
N ASN A 211 18.62 25.75 -4.37
CA ASN A 211 19.89 26.20 -3.77
C ASN A 211 20.48 25.20 -2.76
N VAL A 212 19.73 24.17 -2.36
CA VAL A 212 20.20 23.14 -1.44
C VAL A 212 21.19 22.22 -2.15
N THR A 213 22.36 22.02 -1.55
CA THR A 213 23.40 21.12 -2.05
C THR A 213 23.18 19.68 -1.57
N GLU A 214 23.75 18.72 -2.32
CA GLU A 214 23.69 17.31 -1.97
C GLU A 214 24.27 17.04 -0.57
N ASP A 215 25.43 17.63 -0.23
CA ASP A 215 26.04 17.53 1.11
C ASP A 215 25.09 17.94 2.24
N LYS A 216 24.27 18.98 2.00
CA LYS A 216 23.29 19.45 2.98
C LYS A 216 22.15 18.44 3.13
N ILE A 217 21.75 17.76 2.06
CA ILE A 217 20.77 16.67 2.12
C ILE A 217 21.35 15.49 2.90
N ILE A 218 22.58 15.06 2.57
CA ILE A 218 23.28 13.96 3.23
C ILE A 218 23.43 14.22 4.74
N LYS A 219 23.86 15.42 5.12
CA LYS A 219 23.98 15.81 6.54
C LYS A 219 22.65 15.74 7.30
N ASN A 220 21.54 16.00 6.62
CA ASN A 220 20.20 15.97 7.22
C ASN A 220 19.57 14.58 7.26
N LEU A 221 20.12 13.59 6.55
CA LEU A 221 19.64 12.21 6.53
C LEU A 221 20.07 11.37 7.77
N ASN A 222 20.39 12.00 8.91
CA ASN A 222 21.16 11.39 10.00
C ASN A 222 20.47 10.25 10.80
N SER A 223 21.32 9.27 11.17
CA SER A 223 21.12 8.06 12.01
C SER A 223 20.71 6.75 11.31
N GLY A 224 21.54 6.28 10.37
CA GLY A 224 21.56 4.87 9.94
C GLY A 224 21.58 4.64 8.43
N VAL A 225 21.50 5.71 7.63
CA VAL A 225 21.62 5.64 6.17
C VAL A 225 23.07 5.91 5.77
N LEU A 226 23.76 4.87 5.31
CA LEU A 226 25.09 5.01 4.69
C LEU A 226 24.89 5.23 3.20
N ILE A 227 25.29 6.39 2.68
CA ILE A 227 25.25 6.68 1.24
C ILE A 227 26.57 6.24 0.62
N ASP A 228 26.49 5.52 -0.50
CA ASP A 228 27.65 5.12 -1.28
C ASP A 228 27.96 6.15 -2.38
N ASP A 229 28.80 7.14 -2.05
CA ASP A 229 29.17 8.22 -2.99
C ASP A 229 30.01 7.72 -4.18
N LYS A 230 30.50 6.47 -4.16
CA LYS A 230 31.38 5.91 -5.19
C LYS A 230 30.66 5.12 -6.27
N LYS A 231 29.38 4.79 -6.08
CA LYS A 231 28.61 4.01 -7.05
C LYS A 231 27.83 4.93 -7.98
N LEU A 232 27.82 4.62 -9.28
CA LEU A 232 26.93 5.32 -10.22
C LEU A 232 25.49 5.05 -9.81
N ASN A 233 24.81 6.08 -9.31
CA ASN A 233 23.42 5.99 -8.90
C ASN A 233 22.54 5.89 -10.14
N ASN A 234 21.65 4.89 -10.15
CA ASN A 234 20.71 4.68 -11.23
C ASN A 234 19.35 4.25 -10.67
N TYR A 235 18.55 5.25 -10.32
CA TYR A 235 17.23 5.08 -9.74
C TYR A 235 16.29 4.38 -10.70
N ARG A 236 16.45 4.60 -12.01
CA ARG A 236 15.67 3.91 -13.05
C ARG A 236 15.95 2.41 -13.06
N GLU A 237 17.22 2.00 -12.97
CA GLU A 237 17.59 0.58 -12.84
C GLU A 237 16.98 -0.03 -11.57
N PHE A 238 17.04 0.67 -10.43
CA PHE A 238 16.41 0.24 -9.18
C PHE A 238 14.89 0.04 -9.34
N ARG A 239 14.18 0.98 -9.97
CA ARG A 239 12.75 0.84 -10.26
C ARG A 239 12.46 -0.33 -11.20
N TYR A 240 13.29 -0.55 -12.21
CA TYR A 240 13.10 -1.64 -13.18
C TYR A 240 13.25 -3.01 -12.53
N LYS A 241 14.23 -3.19 -11.63
CA LYS A 241 14.37 -4.39 -10.80
C LYS A 241 13.12 -4.71 -9.98
N LEU A 242 12.37 -3.67 -9.61
CA LEU A 242 11.14 -3.75 -8.83
C LEU A 242 9.88 -3.79 -9.68
N GLY A 243 9.95 -3.62 -11.00
CA GLY A 243 8.75 -3.59 -11.85
C GLY A 243 7.94 -2.30 -11.78
N ILE A 244 8.57 -1.17 -11.43
CA ILE A 244 7.90 0.12 -11.24
C ILE A 244 8.15 1.03 -12.44
N GLY A 245 7.10 1.34 -13.18
CA GLY A 245 7.12 2.38 -14.22
C GLY A 245 6.95 3.77 -13.63
N GLU A 246 7.68 4.75 -14.15
CA GLU A 246 7.58 6.16 -13.76
C GLU A 246 7.92 7.07 -14.93
N GLY A 247 7.10 8.11 -15.12
CA GLY A 247 7.29 9.09 -16.17
C GLY A 247 6.93 8.59 -17.57
N ILE A 248 7.02 9.50 -18.55
CA ILE A 248 6.43 9.29 -19.88
C ILE A 248 7.19 8.29 -20.74
N GLU A 249 8.45 8.01 -20.41
CA GLU A 249 9.25 7.01 -21.12
C GLU A 249 8.75 5.59 -20.81
N ASP A 250 8.39 5.34 -19.56
CA ASP A 250 7.83 4.05 -19.13
C ASP A 250 6.32 3.99 -19.46
N LEU A 251 5.62 5.11 -19.21
CA LEU A 251 4.17 5.25 -19.21
C LEU A 251 3.70 6.41 -20.14
N PRO A 252 3.82 6.27 -21.47
CA PRO A 252 3.40 7.32 -22.40
C PRO A 252 1.91 7.66 -22.23
N PRO A 253 1.55 8.95 -22.23
CA PRO A 253 0.18 9.39 -22.03
C PRO A 253 -0.81 8.73 -23.00
N GLY A 254 -1.91 8.22 -22.46
CA GLY A 254 -3.00 7.62 -23.20
C GLY A 254 -2.79 6.16 -23.62
N LYS A 255 -1.65 5.52 -23.33
CA LYS A 255 -1.38 4.13 -23.75
C LYS A 255 -1.87 3.08 -22.75
N ALA A 256 -1.46 3.18 -21.48
CA ALA A 256 -1.69 2.12 -20.49
C ALA A 256 -3.01 2.30 -19.72
N LEU A 257 -3.59 1.19 -19.25
CA LEU A 257 -4.63 1.22 -18.21
C LEU A 257 -4.01 1.27 -16.80
N PRO A 258 -4.70 1.85 -15.81
CA PRO A 258 -4.20 1.91 -14.43
C PRO A 258 -3.79 0.54 -13.86
N LEU A 259 -4.66 -0.48 -14.03
CA LEU A 259 -4.39 -1.82 -13.50
C LEU A 259 -3.30 -2.56 -14.29
N GLU A 260 -3.08 -2.20 -15.56
CA GLU A 260 -1.97 -2.74 -16.35
C GLU A 260 -0.61 -2.28 -15.82
N ILE A 261 -0.55 -1.15 -15.11
CA ILE A 261 0.67 -0.58 -14.53
C ILE A 261 0.75 -0.81 -13.02
N ASN A 262 -0.05 -1.76 -12.51
CA ASN A 262 -0.07 -2.19 -11.12
C ASN A 262 -0.47 -1.10 -10.12
N CYS A 263 -1.30 -0.13 -10.50
CA CYS A 263 -1.69 0.94 -9.58
C CYS A 263 -2.50 0.41 -8.38
N ASP A 264 -3.19 -0.72 -8.53
CA ASP A 264 -3.87 -1.45 -7.46
C ASP A 264 -2.88 -1.93 -6.39
N TYR A 265 -1.73 -2.45 -6.82
CA TYR A 265 -0.68 -2.93 -5.92
C TYR A 265 0.24 -1.81 -5.40
N LEU A 266 0.40 -0.73 -6.16
CA LEU A 266 1.25 0.41 -5.80
C LEU A 266 0.50 1.53 -5.06
N HIS A 267 -0.69 1.23 -4.52
CA HIS A 267 -1.51 2.18 -3.76
C HIS A 267 -1.86 3.46 -4.55
N GLY A 268 -2.05 3.32 -5.86
CA GLY A 268 -2.31 4.41 -6.81
C GLY A 268 -3.78 4.63 -7.16
N VAL A 269 -4.71 3.80 -6.67
CA VAL A 269 -6.14 3.91 -6.95
C VAL A 269 -6.96 3.57 -5.71
N SER A 270 -8.05 4.31 -5.50
CA SER A 270 -9.06 3.99 -4.49
C SER A 270 -10.36 3.55 -5.17
N PHE A 271 -10.87 2.38 -4.79
CA PHE A 271 -12.16 1.87 -5.27
C PHE A 271 -13.33 2.29 -4.36
N HIS A 272 -13.05 2.99 -3.26
CA HIS A 272 -14.02 3.42 -2.26
C HIS A 272 -14.21 4.95 -2.21
N LYS A 273 -13.62 5.68 -3.16
CA LYS A 273 -13.77 7.13 -3.30
C LYS A 273 -14.93 7.49 -4.23
N GLY A 274 -15.29 8.78 -4.20
CA GLY A 274 -16.27 9.36 -5.12
C GLY A 274 -15.78 9.41 -6.58
N CYS A 275 -16.62 9.94 -7.46
CA CYS A 275 -16.37 9.97 -8.89
C CYS A 275 -15.10 10.73 -9.27
N TYR A 276 -14.36 10.20 -10.24
CA TYR A 276 -13.21 10.86 -10.84
C TYR A 276 -13.14 10.59 -12.35
N ILE A 277 -12.37 11.39 -13.09
CA ILE A 277 -12.28 11.27 -14.56
C ILE A 277 -11.74 9.90 -14.98
N GLY A 278 -12.48 9.21 -15.86
CA GLY A 278 -12.06 7.93 -16.44
C GLY A 278 -12.20 6.73 -15.48
N GLN A 279 -13.01 6.86 -14.43
CA GLN A 279 -13.22 5.82 -13.43
C GLN A 279 -13.87 4.55 -14.01
N GLU A 280 -14.79 4.67 -14.95
CA GLU A 280 -15.70 3.60 -15.37
C GLU A 280 -14.95 2.37 -15.89
N LEU A 281 -13.92 2.59 -16.71
CA LEU A 281 -13.12 1.50 -17.26
C LEU A 281 -12.26 0.83 -16.19
N THR A 282 -11.69 1.62 -15.29
CA THR A 282 -10.84 1.14 -14.19
C THR A 282 -11.65 0.29 -13.22
N ALA A 283 -12.80 0.80 -12.76
CA ALA A 283 -13.70 0.11 -11.87
C ALA A 283 -14.26 -1.17 -12.51
N ARG A 284 -14.69 -1.12 -13.78
CA ARG A 284 -15.16 -2.31 -14.51
C ARG A 284 -14.08 -3.39 -14.56
N THR A 285 -12.85 -3.03 -14.93
CA THR A 285 -11.75 -3.98 -15.04
C THR A 285 -11.47 -4.63 -13.68
N HIS A 286 -11.48 -3.86 -12.59
CA HIS A 286 -11.32 -4.37 -11.23
C HIS A 286 -12.44 -5.36 -10.85
N HIS A 287 -13.71 -4.97 -11.02
CA HIS A 287 -14.85 -5.82 -10.64
C HIS A 287 -15.01 -7.08 -11.50
N THR A 288 -14.54 -7.07 -12.75
CA THR A 288 -14.47 -8.30 -13.57
C THR A 288 -13.41 -9.29 -13.09
N GLY A 289 -12.49 -8.87 -12.22
CA GLY A 289 -11.50 -9.74 -11.57
C GLY A 289 -10.36 -10.23 -12.46
N VAL A 290 -10.24 -9.78 -13.71
CA VAL A 290 -9.25 -10.34 -14.66
C VAL A 290 -8.38 -9.24 -15.28
N VAL A 291 -7.24 -8.95 -14.63
CA VAL A 291 -6.16 -8.14 -15.21
C VAL A 291 -5.19 -9.06 -15.94
N ARG A 292 -5.35 -9.18 -17.27
CA ARG A 292 -4.57 -10.13 -18.09
C ARG A 292 -3.14 -9.68 -18.36
N LYS A 293 -2.90 -8.36 -18.41
CA LYS A 293 -1.59 -7.78 -18.71
C LYS A 293 -1.14 -6.94 -17.54
N ARG A 294 0.13 -7.10 -17.15
CA ARG A 294 0.76 -6.29 -16.10
C ARG A 294 2.16 -5.87 -16.51
N LEU A 295 2.56 -4.70 -16.03
CA LEU A 295 3.93 -4.23 -16.12
C LEU A 295 4.82 -5.12 -15.25
N MET A 296 5.84 -5.74 -15.83
CA MET A 296 6.70 -6.70 -15.17
C MET A 296 8.19 -6.38 -15.41
N PRO A 297 9.06 -6.64 -14.41
CA PRO A 297 10.51 -6.63 -14.57
C PRO A 297 10.94 -7.64 -15.64
N LEU A 298 11.85 -7.20 -16.50
CA LEU A 298 12.59 -8.01 -17.45
C LEU A 298 14.05 -8.08 -17.00
N ILE A 299 14.66 -9.26 -17.06
CA ILE A 299 16.09 -9.49 -16.78
C ILE A 299 16.70 -10.11 -18.02
N PHE A 300 17.69 -9.43 -18.60
CA PHE A 300 18.43 -9.90 -19.76
C PHE A 300 19.66 -10.69 -19.30
N ASN A 301 19.92 -11.80 -19.98
CA ASN A 301 21.06 -12.68 -19.65
C ASN A 301 22.40 -12.08 -20.08
N GLU A 302 22.37 -11.19 -21.08
CA GLU A 302 23.53 -10.59 -21.71
C GLU A 302 23.44 -9.06 -21.73
N LYS A 303 24.59 -8.40 -21.89
CA LYS A 303 24.64 -6.95 -21.98
C LYS A 303 24.03 -6.53 -23.33
N LEU A 304 23.15 -5.55 -23.26
CA LEU A 304 22.42 -5.09 -24.43
C LEU A 304 23.23 -4.02 -25.18
N GLU A 305 23.46 -4.26 -26.47
CA GLU A 305 24.22 -3.37 -27.36
C GLU A 305 23.31 -2.59 -28.32
N LYS A 306 22.06 -3.04 -28.51
CA LYS A 306 21.09 -2.43 -29.41
C LYS A 306 20.09 -1.55 -28.65
N ASN A 307 19.66 -0.47 -29.30
CA ASN A 307 18.54 0.33 -28.84
C ASN A 307 17.23 -0.44 -29.06
N PHE A 308 16.44 -0.59 -28.01
CA PHE A 308 15.12 -1.19 -28.08
C PHE A 308 14.08 -0.11 -28.32
N ASN A 309 13.19 -0.36 -29.27
CA ASN A 309 12.05 0.52 -29.50
C ASN A 309 10.96 0.27 -28.46
N TYR A 310 10.24 1.33 -28.09
CA TYR A 310 9.03 1.19 -27.28
C TYR A 310 7.99 0.33 -28.02
N ASP A 311 7.26 -0.54 -27.31
CA ASP A 311 6.31 -1.49 -27.87
C ASP A 311 6.92 -2.58 -28.77
N GLU A 312 8.23 -2.83 -28.70
CA GLU A 312 8.87 -3.99 -29.33
C GLU A 312 8.25 -5.31 -28.83
N ASN A 313 8.15 -6.31 -29.70
CA ASN A 313 7.47 -7.57 -29.38
C ASN A 313 8.34 -8.45 -28.47
N ILE A 314 7.76 -8.90 -27.36
CA ILE A 314 8.32 -9.97 -26.55
C ILE A 314 7.58 -11.26 -26.91
N VAL A 315 8.33 -12.26 -27.34
CA VAL A 315 7.81 -13.54 -27.85
C VAL A 315 8.26 -14.71 -26.98
N ASN A 316 7.47 -15.78 -26.96
CA ASN A 316 7.85 -17.05 -26.35
C ASN A 316 8.60 -17.98 -27.33
N GLU A 317 8.96 -19.18 -26.88
CA GLU A 317 9.60 -20.22 -27.70
C GLU A 317 8.85 -20.55 -29.00
N GLY A 318 7.52 -20.46 -28.99
CA GLY A 318 6.67 -20.69 -30.17
C GLY A 318 6.50 -19.47 -31.09
N GLY A 319 7.21 -18.37 -30.84
CA GLY A 319 7.09 -17.12 -31.63
C GLY A 319 5.81 -16.32 -31.37
N LYS A 320 4.99 -16.70 -30.38
CA LYS A 320 3.76 -15.99 -30.02
C LYS A 320 4.11 -14.74 -29.21
N ILE A 321 3.48 -13.61 -29.55
CA ILE A 321 3.63 -12.36 -28.82
C ILE A 321 2.94 -12.48 -27.44
N VAL A 322 3.74 -12.42 -26.39
CA VAL A 322 3.31 -12.52 -24.98
C VAL A 322 3.54 -11.24 -24.20
N GLY A 323 4.19 -10.24 -24.78
CA GLY A 323 4.35 -8.93 -24.15
C GLY A 323 4.84 -7.85 -25.08
N LYS A 324 4.92 -6.64 -24.53
CA LYS A 324 5.40 -5.43 -25.22
C LYS A 324 6.45 -4.73 -24.39
N PHE A 325 7.60 -4.47 -24.97
CA PHE A 325 8.72 -3.81 -24.31
C PHE A 325 8.42 -2.34 -23.95
N ARG A 326 8.95 -1.86 -22.82
CA ARG A 326 8.70 -0.50 -22.30
C ARG A 326 9.97 0.31 -22.14
N GLY A 327 11.04 -0.30 -21.65
CA GLY A 327 12.32 0.37 -21.47
C GLY A 327 13.38 -0.57 -20.90
N VAL A 328 14.64 -0.15 -20.99
CA VAL A 328 15.79 -0.91 -20.47
C VAL A 328 16.87 0.01 -19.91
N VAL A 329 17.52 -0.47 -18.86
CA VAL A 329 18.71 0.14 -18.24
C VAL A 329 19.64 -0.99 -17.78
N GLY A 330 20.86 -1.01 -18.31
CA GLY A 330 21.77 -2.12 -18.08
C GLY A 330 21.16 -3.44 -18.54
N ASN A 331 21.08 -4.42 -17.64
CA ASN A 331 20.49 -5.73 -17.93
C ASN A 331 19.03 -5.85 -17.44
N TYR A 332 18.41 -4.75 -17.00
CA TYR A 332 17.05 -4.75 -16.44
C TYR A 332 16.14 -3.93 -17.31
N GLY A 333 14.92 -4.41 -17.55
CA GLY A 333 13.91 -3.69 -18.31
C GLY A 333 12.51 -3.79 -17.71
N LEU A 334 11.58 -3.16 -18.41
CA LEU A 334 10.15 -3.28 -18.15
C LEU A 334 9.43 -3.77 -19.39
N GLY A 335 8.45 -4.64 -19.18
CA GLY A 335 7.57 -5.14 -20.23
C GLY A 335 6.13 -5.16 -19.76
N LEU A 336 5.19 -4.78 -20.62
CA LEU A 336 3.77 -5.05 -20.41
C LEU A 336 3.49 -6.47 -20.88
N MET A 337 3.45 -7.40 -19.93
CA MET A 337 3.41 -8.85 -20.18
C MET A 337 1.99 -9.39 -19.97
N ARG A 338 1.59 -10.37 -20.79
CA ARG A 338 0.41 -11.19 -20.51
C ARG A 338 0.75 -12.20 -19.43
N VAL A 339 0.20 -12.01 -18.22
CA VAL A 339 0.69 -12.65 -16.99
C VAL A 339 0.72 -14.17 -17.10
N THR A 340 -0.38 -14.79 -17.55
CA THR A 340 -0.47 -16.26 -17.61
C THR A 340 0.45 -16.83 -18.70
N GLU A 341 0.39 -16.28 -19.92
CA GLU A 341 1.17 -16.78 -21.03
C GLU A 341 2.67 -16.60 -20.82
N SER A 342 3.09 -15.45 -20.30
CA SER A 342 4.52 -15.17 -20.08
C SER A 342 5.10 -16.00 -18.94
N MET A 343 4.33 -16.28 -17.88
CA MET A 343 4.80 -17.09 -16.74
C MET A 343 4.88 -18.58 -17.05
N ASN A 344 4.10 -19.06 -18.04
CA ASN A 344 4.09 -20.45 -18.49
C ASN A 344 5.04 -20.73 -19.67
N SER A 345 5.70 -19.69 -20.21
CA SER A 345 6.67 -19.84 -21.30
C SER A 345 7.99 -20.39 -20.77
N GLU A 346 8.63 -21.29 -21.51
CA GLU A 346 9.94 -21.85 -21.13
C GLU A 346 11.06 -20.85 -21.40
N SER A 347 10.93 -20.09 -22.49
CA SER A 347 11.88 -19.04 -22.85
C SER A 347 11.17 -17.82 -23.39
N LEU A 348 11.74 -16.65 -23.12
CA LEU A 348 11.26 -15.38 -23.64
C LEU A 348 12.40 -14.68 -24.36
N SER A 349 12.08 -14.01 -25.46
CA SER A 349 13.05 -13.20 -26.19
C SER A 349 12.44 -11.95 -26.81
N THR A 350 13.29 -10.97 -27.08
CA THR A 350 12.98 -9.80 -27.89
C THR A 350 14.22 -9.42 -28.70
N LEU A 351 14.06 -9.13 -30.00
CA LEU A 351 15.18 -8.79 -30.90
C LEU A 351 16.38 -9.78 -30.81
N ASN A 352 16.09 -11.07 -30.65
CA ASN A 352 17.06 -12.16 -30.44
C ASN A 352 17.80 -12.16 -29.09
N TYR A 353 17.49 -11.24 -28.19
CA TYR A 353 18.02 -11.27 -26.82
C TYR A 353 17.15 -12.13 -25.93
N SER A 354 17.77 -13.07 -25.21
CA SER A 354 17.08 -13.92 -24.24
C SER A 354 16.84 -13.16 -22.93
N LEU A 355 15.63 -13.29 -22.39
CA LEU A 355 15.23 -12.62 -21.16
C LEU A 355 14.41 -13.53 -20.25
N LYS A 356 14.35 -13.14 -18.98
CA LYS A 356 13.50 -13.70 -17.94
C LYS A 356 12.57 -12.63 -17.40
N ILE A 357 11.36 -13.04 -17.02
CA ILE A 357 10.44 -12.18 -16.27
C ILE A 357 10.46 -12.57 -14.79
N VAL A 358 10.24 -11.60 -13.93
CA VAL A 358 10.14 -11.83 -12.49
C VAL A 358 8.84 -11.21 -11.99
N LYS A 359 8.10 -11.91 -11.13
CA LYS A 359 6.98 -11.29 -10.42
C LYS A 359 7.53 -10.24 -9.45
N PRO A 360 7.03 -8.99 -9.47
CA PRO A 360 7.43 -7.99 -8.49
C PRO A 360 7.24 -8.52 -7.08
N CYS A 361 8.22 -8.29 -6.21
CA CYS A 361 8.20 -8.76 -4.83
C CYS A 361 7.04 -8.19 -4.00
N TRP A 362 6.51 -7.04 -4.40
CA TRP A 362 5.36 -6.41 -3.75
C TRP A 362 4.01 -6.82 -4.38
N GLY A 363 4.00 -7.66 -5.42
CA GLY A 363 2.79 -8.25 -5.99
C GLY A 363 2.26 -9.43 -5.15
N GLU A 364 1.01 -9.84 -5.38
CA GLU A 364 0.37 -10.91 -4.59
C GLU A 364 1.23 -12.17 -4.42
N ALA A 365 1.34 -12.64 -3.18
CA ALA A 365 1.90 -13.94 -2.79
C ALA A 365 0.95 -15.09 -3.21
N GLY A 366 0.67 -15.20 -4.51
CA GLY A 366 -0.21 -16.19 -5.11
C GLY A 366 0.47 -16.86 -6.29
N GLY A 367 1.18 -17.95 -6.02
CA GLY A 367 1.80 -18.79 -7.05
C GLY A 367 3.07 -19.41 -6.53
N SER A 368 2.96 -20.63 -5.99
CA SER A 368 4.08 -21.50 -5.73
C SER A 368 4.95 -21.63 -6.99
N SER A 369 6.15 -21.05 -6.96
CA SER A 369 7.19 -21.42 -7.91
C SER A 369 7.58 -22.86 -7.62
N LYS A 370 7.20 -23.80 -8.49
CA LYS A 370 7.79 -25.14 -8.49
C LYS A 370 9.26 -24.97 -8.84
N ILE A 371 10.13 -25.14 -7.86
CA ILE A 371 11.53 -25.44 -8.10
C ILE A 371 11.55 -26.90 -8.55
N ILE A 372 11.83 -27.12 -9.84
CA ILE A 372 12.17 -28.44 -10.35
C ILE A 372 13.60 -28.70 -9.89
N SER A 373 13.76 -29.39 -8.78
CA SER A 373 15.00 -30.10 -8.47
C SER A 373 14.82 -31.53 -9.00
N ASN A 374 15.56 -31.83 -10.08
CA ASN A 374 15.82 -33.19 -10.49
C ASN A 374 16.64 -33.87 -9.40
N ASP A 375 16.05 -34.82 -8.69
CA ASP A 375 16.78 -35.91 -8.05
C ASP A 375 15.91 -37.16 -8.15
N SER A 376 16.25 -37.99 -9.12
CA SER A 376 15.80 -39.37 -9.24
C SER A 376 16.63 -40.22 -8.28
N GLU A 377 15.98 -40.93 -7.34
CA GLU A 377 16.32 -42.32 -7.03
C GLU A 377 15.25 -43.02 -6.18
N ASN A 378 15.05 -44.29 -6.55
CA ASN A 378 14.02 -45.23 -6.11
C ASN A 378 14.19 -45.67 -4.65
N ALA A 379 13.08 -45.98 -3.96
CA ALA A 379 12.71 -47.35 -3.57
C ALA A 379 11.59 -47.41 -2.51
N GLY A 380 10.69 -48.38 -2.68
CA GLY A 380 10.12 -49.15 -1.57
C GLY A 380 8.80 -48.66 -0.99
N GLY A 381 7.69 -49.22 -1.45
CA GLY A 381 6.35 -48.93 -0.95
C GLY A 381 5.97 -49.59 0.38
N LYS A 382 4.80 -49.18 0.89
CA LYS A 382 3.79 -50.07 1.49
C LYS A 382 2.46 -49.33 1.66
N SER A 383 1.43 -50.01 1.23
CA SER A 383 0.00 -49.82 1.47
C SER A 383 -0.36 -49.56 2.94
N ASN A 384 -1.33 -48.68 3.23
CA ASN A 384 -2.68 -49.11 3.65
C ASN A 384 -3.60 -47.97 4.11
N LEU A 385 -4.87 -48.19 3.74
CA LEU A 385 -6.12 -47.89 4.44
C LEU A 385 -6.57 -46.45 4.73
N LYS A 386 -7.68 -46.14 4.06
CA LYS A 386 -8.76 -45.24 4.48
C LYS A 386 -9.07 -45.36 5.97
N SER A 387 -9.24 -44.21 6.63
CA SER A 387 -10.31 -44.02 7.60
C SER A 387 -10.78 -42.57 7.55
N GLU A 388 -11.97 -42.39 6.99
CA GLU A 388 -12.85 -41.26 7.31
C GLU A 388 -13.27 -41.42 8.77
N THR A 389 -12.96 -40.44 9.61
CA THR A 389 -13.62 -40.30 10.92
C THR A 389 -13.77 -38.82 11.28
N GLU A 390 -15.01 -38.35 11.12
CA GLU A 390 -15.77 -37.56 12.09
C GLU A 390 -15.33 -36.12 12.43
N THR A 391 -15.92 -35.20 11.66
CA THR A 391 -16.59 -33.95 12.08
C THR A 391 -16.65 -33.65 13.60
N LYS A 392 -15.77 -32.76 14.07
CA LYS A 392 -16.03 -31.97 15.29
C LYS A 392 -17.02 -30.85 14.97
N ARG A 393 -18.13 -30.88 15.71
CA ARG A 393 -19.39 -30.15 15.54
C ARG A 393 -19.23 -28.63 15.67
N ASP A 394 -19.98 -27.90 14.84
CA ASP A 394 -20.31 -26.48 15.00
C ASP A 394 -20.91 -26.25 16.41
N LEU A 395 -20.17 -25.62 17.32
CA LEU A 395 -20.69 -25.10 18.60
C LEU A 395 -21.10 -23.64 18.42
N GLY A 396 -22.01 -23.43 17.46
CA GLY A 396 -22.71 -22.15 17.32
C GLY A 396 -23.71 -21.94 18.46
N GLY A 397 -24.19 -20.72 18.62
CA GLY A 397 -25.15 -20.34 19.65
C GLY A 397 -25.88 -19.04 19.30
N THR A 398 -26.69 -18.52 20.21
CA THR A 398 -27.37 -17.24 20.01
C THR A 398 -26.62 -16.15 20.77
N PHE A 399 -26.15 -15.14 20.04
CA PHE A 399 -25.61 -13.92 20.61
C PHE A 399 -26.76 -12.98 20.94
N ARG A 400 -26.77 -12.41 22.13
CA ARG A 400 -27.70 -11.37 22.56
C ARG A 400 -26.88 -10.22 23.13
N CYS A 401 -27.02 -9.02 22.57
CA CYS A 401 -26.47 -7.83 23.20
C CYS A 401 -27.28 -7.53 24.46
N GLU A 402 -26.61 -7.25 25.58
CA GLU A 402 -27.29 -6.85 26.83
C GLU A 402 -27.68 -5.36 26.86
N PHE A 403 -27.25 -4.58 25.86
CA PHE A 403 -27.39 -3.12 25.83
C PHE A 403 -28.26 -2.63 24.65
N CYS A 404 -28.70 -3.53 23.77
CA CYS A 404 -29.66 -3.24 22.72
C CYS A 404 -30.42 -4.51 22.30
N SER A 405 -31.39 -4.37 21.41
CA SER A 405 -32.25 -5.49 20.97
C SER A 405 -31.60 -6.46 19.97
N LEU A 406 -30.29 -6.35 19.71
CA LEU A 406 -29.60 -7.21 18.74
C LEU A 406 -29.51 -8.65 19.28
N VAL A 407 -30.14 -9.58 18.56
CA VAL A 407 -30.09 -11.02 18.82
C VAL A 407 -29.85 -11.73 17.50
N GLU A 408 -28.75 -12.46 17.39
CA GLU A 408 -28.35 -13.13 16.15
C GLU A 408 -27.66 -14.47 16.42
N HIS A 409 -27.70 -15.39 15.46
CA HIS A 409 -26.99 -16.67 15.58
C HIS A 409 -25.51 -16.50 15.25
N TYR A 410 -24.62 -16.98 16.12
CA TYR A 410 -23.19 -17.07 15.83
C TYR A 410 -22.78 -18.52 15.59
N HIS A 411 -21.84 -18.74 14.69
CA HIS A 411 -21.32 -20.07 14.35
C HIS A 411 -20.09 -20.45 15.19
N TYR A 412 -19.37 -19.46 15.74
CA TYR A 412 -18.21 -19.69 16.59
C TYR A 412 -17.99 -18.54 17.58
N LYS A 413 -17.54 -18.86 18.79
CA LYS A 413 -17.04 -17.86 19.77
C LYS A 413 -15.59 -18.16 20.08
N GLY A 414 -14.68 -17.22 19.84
CA GLY A 414 -13.27 -17.38 20.17
C GLY A 414 -12.34 -16.53 19.30
N LEU A 415 -11.03 -16.77 19.45
CA LEU A 415 -9.99 -16.02 18.75
C LEU A 415 -9.79 -16.47 17.30
N LYS A 416 -10.00 -17.75 16.99
CA LYS A 416 -9.67 -18.32 15.69
C LYS A 416 -10.80 -19.22 15.17
N PRO A 417 -11.73 -18.70 14.35
CA PRO A 417 -12.83 -19.49 13.80
C PRO A 417 -12.31 -20.63 12.91
N PRO A 418 -12.80 -21.87 13.08
CA PRO A 418 -12.31 -23.03 12.32
C PRO A 418 -12.63 -22.96 10.82
N PHE A 419 -13.66 -22.19 10.45
CA PHE A 419 -14.11 -21.94 9.08
C PHE A 419 -13.46 -20.71 8.41
N ALA A 420 -12.67 -19.92 9.14
CA ALA A 420 -11.89 -18.82 8.60
C ALA A 420 -10.48 -18.85 9.20
N ARG A 421 -9.70 -19.85 8.78
CA ARG A 421 -8.41 -20.23 9.39
C ARG A 421 -7.33 -19.15 9.28
N ASP A 422 -7.49 -18.23 8.35
CA ASP A 422 -6.58 -17.11 8.09
C ASP A 422 -6.86 -15.88 8.98
N ILE A 423 -7.91 -15.92 9.81
CA ILE A 423 -8.30 -14.82 10.71
C ILE A 423 -7.97 -15.19 12.16
N LEU A 424 -7.26 -14.29 12.85
CA LEU A 424 -7.01 -14.34 14.29
C LEU A 424 -7.45 -13.02 14.93
N PHE A 425 -8.38 -13.09 15.89
CA PHE A 425 -8.87 -11.92 16.60
C PHE A 425 -8.02 -11.63 17.84
N ASN A 426 -7.97 -10.35 18.23
CA ASN A 426 -7.30 -9.90 19.45
C ASN A 426 -8.13 -10.17 20.72
N GLU A 427 -9.40 -10.55 20.57
CA GLU A 427 -10.32 -10.88 21.67
C GLU A 427 -11.29 -11.99 21.26
N ASN A 428 -11.91 -12.65 22.24
CA ASN A 428 -12.96 -13.64 21.98
C ASN A 428 -14.17 -12.93 21.38
N CYS A 429 -14.44 -13.18 20.10
CA CYS A 429 -15.54 -12.58 19.37
C CYS A 429 -16.64 -13.60 19.10
N TYR A 430 -17.90 -13.14 19.04
CA TYR A 430 -19.01 -13.90 18.50
C TYR A 430 -19.04 -13.73 16.98
N ILE A 431 -18.85 -14.82 16.24
CA ILE A 431 -18.56 -14.83 14.80
C ILE A 431 -19.61 -15.64 14.05
N MET A 432 -20.17 -15.06 13.01
CA MET A 432 -21.15 -15.66 12.11
C MET A 432 -20.54 -15.84 10.71
N LYS A 433 -20.85 -16.93 9.99
CA LYS A 433 -20.50 -17.06 8.57
C LYS A 433 -21.31 -16.04 7.78
N ASP A 434 -20.71 -15.32 6.83
CA ASP A 434 -21.45 -14.37 6.00
C ASP A 434 -22.39 -15.13 5.03
N PRO A 435 -23.72 -15.01 5.17
CA PRO A 435 -24.67 -15.77 4.34
C PRO A 435 -24.70 -15.33 2.87
N PHE A 436 -24.11 -14.18 2.54
CA PHE A 436 -24.05 -13.64 1.17
C PHE A 436 -22.70 -13.88 0.50
N SER A 437 -21.73 -14.46 1.23
CA SER A 437 -20.42 -14.81 0.69
C SER A 437 -20.48 -16.11 -0.11
N LEU A 438 -19.70 -16.17 -1.20
CA LEU A 438 -19.58 -17.38 -2.01
C LEU A 438 -18.98 -18.53 -1.16
N PRO A 439 -19.45 -19.78 -1.34
CA PRO A 439 -18.90 -20.92 -0.61
C PRO A 439 -17.38 -21.00 -0.76
N ASN A 440 -16.66 -21.22 0.35
CA ASN A 440 -15.20 -21.34 0.45
C ASN A 440 -14.36 -20.04 0.45
N LYS A 441 -14.95 -18.85 0.50
CA LYS A 441 -14.19 -17.59 0.69
C LYS A 441 -13.78 -17.29 2.15
N GLY A 442 -14.38 -17.98 3.13
CA GLY A 442 -14.04 -17.80 4.55
C GLY A 442 -14.41 -16.42 5.12
N GLU A 443 -15.35 -15.70 4.48
CA GLU A 443 -15.83 -14.41 4.97
C GLU A 443 -16.73 -14.59 6.19
N VAL A 444 -16.50 -13.76 7.21
CA VAL A 444 -17.18 -13.85 8.51
C VAL A 444 -17.65 -12.48 8.99
N LEU A 445 -18.76 -12.47 9.70
CA LEU A 445 -19.33 -11.30 10.37
C LEU A 445 -19.06 -11.38 11.87
N ILE A 446 -18.63 -10.26 12.46
CA ILE A 446 -18.42 -10.13 13.90
C ILE A 446 -19.67 -9.48 14.49
N LEU A 447 -20.37 -10.18 15.39
CA LEU A 447 -21.56 -9.65 16.03
C LEU A 447 -21.21 -8.77 17.24
N GLY A 448 -20.15 -9.13 17.95
CA GLY A 448 -19.73 -8.47 19.19
C GLY A 448 -18.70 -9.29 19.97
N GLY A 449 -18.52 -8.92 21.23
CA GLY A 449 -17.63 -9.59 22.18
C GLY A 449 -18.13 -9.41 23.62
N ASP A 450 -17.36 -9.87 24.58
CA ASP A 450 -17.68 -9.66 26.00
C ASP A 450 -16.98 -8.38 26.51
N CYS A 451 -17.69 -7.57 27.29
CA CYS A 451 -17.08 -6.41 27.91
C CYS A 451 -16.01 -6.85 28.93
N SER A 452 -14.81 -6.29 28.83
CA SER A 452 -13.68 -6.67 29.71
C SER A 452 -13.78 -6.18 31.16
N ILE A 453 -14.83 -5.44 31.51
CA ILE A 453 -15.08 -5.00 32.90
C ILE A 453 -16.23 -5.82 33.50
N CYS A 454 -17.40 -5.85 32.85
CA CYS A 454 -18.58 -6.54 33.40
C CYS A 454 -18.83 -7.94 32.83
N ASN A 455 -18.04 -8.40 31.85
CA ASN A 455 -18.19 -9.67 31.13
C ASN A 455 -19.53 -9.90 30.43
N LYS A 456 -20.37 -8.87 30.32
CA LYS A 456 -21.63 -8.90 29.58
C LYS A 456 -21.40 -8.90 28.08
N SER A 457 -22.21 -9.64 27.33
CA SER A 457 -22.16 -9.68 25.87
C SER A 457 -22.64 -8.36 25.26
N VAL A 458 -21.83 -7.77 24.39
CA VAL A 458 -22.08 -6.44 23.83
C VAL A 458 -21.73 -6.38 22.36
N CYS A 459 -22.65 -5.82 21.55
CA CYS A 459 -22.48 -5.71 20.11
C CYS A 459 -21.47 -4.62 19.73
N LEU A 460 -21.12 -4.56 18.44
CA LEU A 460 -20.18 -3.56 17.92
C LEU A 460 -20.64 -2.11 18.17
N ASP A 461 -21.94 -1.82 18.09
CA ASP A 461 -22.46 -0.45 18.24
C ASP A 461 -22.57 -0.01 19.71
N CYS A 462 -22.82 -0.96 20.61
CA CYS A 462 -22.96 -0.71 22.05
C CYS A 462 -21.63 -0.83 22.81
N SER A 463 -20.51 -0.99 22.11
CA SER A 463 -19.19 -1.12 22.72
C SER A 463 -18.13 -0.30 22.02
N ILE A 464 -17.04 -0.06 22.74
CA ILE A 464 -15.85 0.58 22.22
C ILE A 464 -14.69 -0.41 22.35
N PHE A 465 -13.98 -0.62 21.26
CA PHE A 465 -12.74 -1.41 21.25
C PHE A 465 -11.53 -0.48 21.24
N TYR A 466 -10.58 -0.72 22.14
CA TYR A 466 -9.29 -0.04 22.17
C TYR A 466 -8.14 -1.07 22.15
N THR A 467 -7.78 -1.61 23.32
CA THR A 467 -6.96 -2.82 23.47
C THR A 467 -7.81 -4.04 23.81
N LYS A 468 -8.97 -3.78 24.41
CA LYS A 468 -10.03 -4.71 24.78
C LYS A 468 -11.37 -4.01 24.55
N ARG A 469 -12.45 -4.79 24.48
CA ARG A 469 -13.82 -4.25 24.35
C ARG A 469 -14.42 -3.85 25.69
N PHE A 470 -15.10 -2.70 25.70
CA PHE A 470 -15.82 -2.20 26.86
C PHE A 470 -17.24 -1.77 26.46
N CYS A 471 -18.26 -2.12 27.25
CA CYS A 471 -19.62 -1.63 27.03
C CYS A 471 -19.73 -0.16 27.43
N GLN A 472 -20.70 0.55 26.85
CA GLN A 472 -20.90 1.99 27.08
C GLN A 472 -21.06 2.34 28.57
N GLU A 473 -21.79 1.55 29.35
CA GLU A 473 -21.96 1.80 30.79
C GLU A 473 -20.65 1.71 31.58
N CYS A 474 -19.81 0.71 31.30
CA CYS A 474 -18.53 0.54 31.98
C CYS A 474 -17.52 1.63 31.59
N VAL A 475 -17.60 2.09 30.34
CA VAL A 475 -16.81 3.24 29.85
C VAL A 475 -17.27 4.52 30.54
N ALA A 476 -18.58 4.77 30.66
CA ALA A 476 -19.13 5.94 31.34
C ALA A 476 -18.70 6.03 32.82
N LYS A 477 -18.75 4.90 33.55
CA LYS A 477 -18.34 4.84 34.97
C LYS A 477 -16.84 5.01 35.20
N ASN A 478 -16.00 4.78 34.19
CA ASN A 478 -14.54 4.82 34.30
C ASN A 478 -13.92 5.87 33.37
N ILE A 479 -14.71 6.87 32.96
CA ILE A 479 -14.32 7.86 31.94
C ILE A 479 -13.02 8.58 32.29
N ASP A 480 -12.78 8.82 33.58
CA ASP A 480 -11.60 9.54 34.05
C ASP A 480 -10.30 8.77 33.83
N ASN A 481 -10.37 7.43 33.89
CA ASN A 481 -9.24 6.52 33.71
C ASN A 481 -8.96 6.19 32.23
N LEU A 482 -9.79 6.69 31.30
CA LEU A 482 -9.63 6.43 29.87
C LEU A 482 -8.73 7.49 29.20
N PRO A 483 -7.91 7.10 28.19
CA PRO A 483 -7.15 8.04 27.38
C PRO A 483 -8.03 9.14 26.77
N SER A 484 -7.48 10.35 26.64
CA SER A 484 -8.20 11.53 26.13
C SER A 484 -8.82 11.32 24.73
N GLN A 485 -8.26 10.44 23.89
CA GLN A 485 -8.88 10.08 22.59
C GLN A 485 -10.25 9.41 22.74
N LEU A 486 -10.45 8.57 23.76
CA LEU A 486 -11.70 7.86 23.97
C LEU A 486 -12.78 8.79 24.54
N LYS A 487 -12.38 9.77 25.35
CA LYS A 487 -13.29 10.78 25.92
C LYS A 487 -14.02 11.59 24.83
N ASN A 488 -13.34 11.91 23.73
CA ASN A 488 -13.95 12.63 22.60
C ASN A 488 -14.96 11.78 21.81
N LYS A 489 -14.69 10.49 21.63
CA LYS A 489 -15.65 9.54 21.03
C LYS A 489 -16.92 9.41 21.87
N MET A 490 -16.81 9.48 23.19
CA MET A 490 -17.96 9.36 24.10
C MET A 490 -18.94 10.53 24.02
N LYS A 491 -18.49 11.75 23.70
CA LYS A 491 -19.41 12.90 23.56
C LYS A 491 -20.50 12.65 22.51
N HIS A 492 -20.19 11.90 21.45
CA HIS A 492 -21.14 11.50 20.41
C HIS A 492 -22.06 10.33 20.80
N PHE A 493 -21.67 9.51 21.79
CA PHE A 493 -22.48 8.40 22.28
C PHE A 493 -23.43 8.82 23.41
N ILE A 494 -23.02 9.74 24.28
CA ILE A 494 -23.86 10.27 25.37
C ILE A 494 -25.02 11.12 24.83
N THR A 495 -24.80 11.91 23.77
CA THR A 495 -25.87 12.68 23.10
C THR A 495 -26.93 11.79 22.43
N LYS A 496 -26.63 10.51 22.20
CA LYS A 496 -27.58 9.52 21.62
C LYS A 496 -28.37 8.74 22.66
N ALA A 497 -28.02 8.87 23.95
CA ALA A 497 -28.72 8.21 25.05
C ALA A 497 -29.68 9.17 25.79
N GLU A 498 -29.56 10.49 25.55
CA GLU A 498 -30.45 11.54 26.06
C GLU A 498 -31.53 11.99 25.05
N LEU A 499 -31.60 11.34 23.88
CA LEU A 499 -32.65 11.45 22.86
C LEU A 499 -33.28 10.06 22.67
#